data_AF-A0A920ETR7-F1
#
_entry.id   AF-A0A920ETR7-F1
#
_cell.length_a   1.000
_cell.length_b   1.000
_cell.length_c   1.000
_cell.angle_alpha   90.00
_cell.angle_beta   90.00
_cell.angle_gamma   90.00
#
_symmetry.space_group_name_H-M   'P 1'
#
loop_
_entity.id
_entity.type
_entity.pdbx_description
1 polymer ?
#
loop_
_entity_poly.entity_id
_entity_poly.type
_entity_poly.pdbx_seq_one_letter_code
_entity_poly.pdbx_strand_id
1 'polypeptide(L)' 'MATDQAQTHGHEEHPTGWKRYVYSTNHKDIGTMYLIFAIFAGVIGGAMSVIMRMELQAPGDGVLNGELPPL' A
#
# COMPACT_ATOMS: atom_id res chain seq x y z
N MET A 1 2.90 11.10 60.31
CA MET A 1 1.78 11.38 59.38
C MET A 1 2.36 11.23 57.98
N ALA A 2 2.30 10.03 57.44
CA ALA A 2 2.97 9.65 56.19
C ALA A 2 1.90 9.24 55.18
N THR A 3 1.80 10.00 54.09
CA THR A 3 1.16 9.58 52.84
C THR A 3 1.94 10.22 51.70
N ASP A 4 3.03 9.56 51.32
CA ASP A 4 3.68 9.76 50.03
C ASP A 4 2.72 9.21 48.96
N GLN A 5 2.12 10.09 48.17
CA GLN A 5 1.22 9.73 47.09
C GLN A 5 2.06 9.23 45.91
N ALA A 6 2.36 7.93 45.90
CA ALA A 6 2.95 7.27 44.74
C ALA A 6 1.96 7.36 43.56
N GLN A 7 2.24 8.26 42.63
CA GLN A 7 1.58 8.34 41.32
C GLN A 7 1.95 7.08 40.51
N THR A 8 1.12 6.04 40.60
CA THR A 8 1.22 4.87 39.74
C THR A 8 0.60 5.23 38.39
N HIS A 9 1.41 5.75 37.47
CA HIS A 9 1.03 5.92 36.08
C HIS A 9 0.93 4.54 35.43
N GLY A 10 -0.29 4.06 35.19
CA GLY A 10 -0.55 2.85 34.43
C GLY A 10 0.00 3.00 33.01
N HIS A 11 0.97 2.16 32.66
CA HIS A 11 1.44 2.04 31.28
C HIS A 11 0.31 1.43 30.43
N GLU A 12 -0.50 2.28 29.81
CA GLU A 12 -1.42 1.83 28.76
C GLU A 12 -0.57 1.43 27.55
N GLU A 13 -0.39 0.13 27.37
CA GLU A 13 0.27 -0.45 26.21
C GLU A 13 -0.57 -0.18 24.96
N HIS A 14 -0.36 0.99 24.36
CA HIS A 14 -0.91 1.30 23.04
C HIS A 14 -0.37 0.26 22.04
N PRO A 15 -1.22 -0.55 21.39
CA PRO A 15 -0.76 -1.54 20.44
C PRO A 15 -0.12 -0.85 19.23
N THR A 16 1.21 -0.84 19.19
CA THR A 16 2.01 -0.29 18.09
C THR A 16 2.08 -1.30 16.95
N GLY A 17 1.57 -0.94 15.77
CA GLY A 17 1.77 -1.73 14.56
C GLY A 17 0.67 -1.57 13.51
N TRP A 18 0.78 -2.32 12.41
CA TRP A 18 -0.18 -2.33 11.29
C TRP A 18 -1.59 -2.74 11.73
N LYS A 19 -1.70 -3.51 12.83
CA LYS A 19 -2.97 -3.87 13.46
C LYS A 19 -3.78 -2.65 13.91
N ARG A 20 -3.13 -1.56 14.33
CA ARG A 20 -3.82 -0.32 14.68
C ARG A 20 -4.57 0.25 13.48
N TYR A 21 -3.96 0.21 12.29
CA TYR A 21 -4.56 0.74 11.08
C TYR A 21 -5.65 -0.19 10.51
N VAL A 22 -5.43 -1.51 10.52
CA VAL A 22 -6.40 -2.50 9.99
C VAL A 22 -7.68 -2.56 10.83
N TYR A 23 -7.60 -2.33 12.15
CA TYR A 23 -8.76 -2.27 13.05
C TYR A 23 -9.17 -0.83 13.42
N SER A 24 -8.64 0.19 12.74
CA SER A 24 -9.03 1.58 13.02
C SER A 24 -10.39 1.89 12.40
N THR A 25 -11.37 2.26 13.22
CA THR A 25 -12.66 2.82 12.78
C THR A 25 -12.58 4.32 12.48
N ASN A 26 -11.38 4.89 12.47
CA ASN A 26 -11.18 6.30 12.16
C ASN A 26 -11.17 6.54 10.63
N HIS A 27 -11.96 7.52 10.17
CA HIS A 27 -12.05 7.86 8.74
C HIS A 27 -10.73 8.38 8.14
N LYS A 28 -9.77 8.82 8.96
CA LYS A 28 -8.45 9.24 8.49
C LYS A 28 -7.57 8.04 8.17
N ASP A 29 -7.61 7.01 9.01
CA ASP A 29 -6.83 5.78 8.82
C ASP A 29 -7.41 4.93 7.69
N ILE A 30 -8.74 4.85 7.58
CA ILE A 30 -9.40 4.17 6.45
C ILE A 30 -9.01 4.86 5.14
N GLY A 31 -9.02 6.19 5.08
CA GLY A 31 -8.66 6.95 3.88
C GLY A 31 -7.21 6.71 3.44
N THR A 32 -6.26 6.69 4.37
CA THR A 32 -4.85 6.43 4.06
C THR A 32 -4.62 5.04 3.49
N MET A 33 -5.28 4.01 4.02
CA MET A 33 -5.16 2.64 3.48
C MET A 33 -5.71 2.53 2.06
N TYR A 34 -6.86 3.16 1.77
CA TYR A 34 -7.42 3.19 0.42
C TYR A 34 -6.56 4.00 -0.55
N LEU A 35 -5.95 5.11 -0.13
CA LEU A 35 -5.05 5.90 -0.96
C LEU A 35 -3.82 5.10 -1.37
N ILE A 36 -3.18 4.42 -0.41
CA ILE A 36 -2.00 3.58 -0.68
C ILE A 36 -2.38 2.47 -1.66
N PHE A 37 -3.49 1.77 -1.42
CA PHE A 37 -3.98 0.74 -2.33
C PHE A 37 -4.27 1.28 -3.73
N ALA A 38 -4.90 2.44 -3.85
CA ALA A 38 -5.23 3.07 -5.12
C ALA A 38 -3.96 3.44 -5.92
N ILE A 39 -2.90 3.91 -5.25
CA ILE A 39 -1.61 4.19 -5.90
C ILE A 39 -1.00 2.89 -6.44
N PHE A 40 -0.96 1.82 -5.63
CA PHE A 40 -0.43 0.52 -6.08
C PHE A 40 -1.24 -0.05 -7.26
N ALA A 41 -2.57 -0.08 -7.14
CA ALA A 41 -3.45 -0.55 -8.19
C ALA A 41 -3.34 0.32 -9.46
N GLY A 42 -3.17 1.64 -9.31
CA GLY A 42 -2.96 2.58 -10.41
C GLY A 42 -1.65 2.35 -11.16
N VAL A 43 -0.55 2.07 -10.44
CA VAL A 43 0.74 1.74 -11.07
C VAL A 43 0.65 0.42 -11.84
N ILE A 44 0.06 -0.62 -11.23
CA ILE A 44 -0.10 -1.94 -11.87
C ILE A 44 -1.03 -1.84 -13.09
N GLY A 45 -2.18 -1.18 -12.94
CA GLY A 45 -3.14 -0.97 -14.03
C GLY A 45 -2.58 -0.09 -15.15
N GLY A 46 -1.79 0.92 -14.80
CA GLY A 46 -1.07 1.76 -15.76
C GLY A 46 -0.03 0.98 -16.55
N ALA A 47 0.78 0.18 -15.87
CA ALA A 47 1.76 -0.69 -16.51
C ALA A 47 1.09 -1.70 -17.44
N MET A 48 0.02 -2.36 -16.98
CA MET A 48 -0.75 -3.30 -17.79
C MET A 48 -1.41 -2.62 -19.01
N SER A 49 -1.91 -1.40 -18.85
CA SER A 49 -2.46 -0.60 -19.95
C SER A 49 -1.41 -0.29 -21.03
N VAL A 50 -0.19 0.05 -20.61
CA VAL A 50 0.93 0.29 -21.54
C VAL A 50 1.34 -0.99 -22.25
N ILE A 51 1.41 -2.13 -21.55
CA ILE A 51 1.71 -3.43 -22.15
C ILE A 51 0.69 -3.79 -23.23
N MET A 52 -0.61 -3.65 -22.95
CA MET A 52 -1.66 -3.91 -23.95
C MET A 52 -1.54 -2.98 -25.16
N ARG A 53 -1.17 -1.71 -24.96
CA ARG A 53 -0.95 -0.76 -26.06
C ARG A 53 0.24 -1.14 -26.93
N MET A 54 1.34 -1.61 -26.33
CA MET A 54 2.52 -2.07 -27.07
C MET A 54 2.20 -3.34 -27.88
N GLU A 55 1.41 -4.26 -27.34
CA GLU A 55 0.97 -5.47 -28.06
C GLU A 55 0.09 -5.14 -29.28
N LEU A 56 -0.78 -4.13 -29.17
CA LEU A 56 -1.60 -3.66 -30.29
C LEU A 56 -0.82 -2.89 -31.36
N GLN A 57 0.31 -2.26 -31.00
CA GLN A 57 1.16 -1.52 -31.93
C GLN A 57 2.03 -2.44 -32.81
N ALA A 58 2.41 -3.61 -32.30
CA ALA A 58 3.14 -4.64 -33.04
C ALA A 58 2.54 -6.03 -32.72
N PRO A 59 1.41 -6.39 -33.34
CA PRO A 59 0.72 -7.64 -33.04
C PRO A 59 1.54 -8.83 -33.55
N GLY A 60 1.96 -9.71 -32.64
CA GLY A 60 2.59 -11.00 -32.95
C GLY A 60 4.04 -11.16 -32.49
N ASP A 61 4.77 -10.05 -32.29
CA ASP A 61 6.20 -10.03 -31.90
C ASP A 61 6.43 -9.26 -30.59
N GLY A 62 5.38 -9.20 -29.76
CA GLY A 62 5.35 -8.35 -28.58
C GLY A 62 6.39 -8.75 -27.53
N VAL A 63 6.79 -7.76 -26.73
CA VAL A 63 7.71 -7.84 -25.57
C VAL A 63 7.45 -9.04 -24.63
N LEU A 64 6.24 -9.61 -24.64
CA LEU A 64 5.87 -10.81 -23.89
C LEU A 64 6.40 -12.14 -24.48
N ASN A 65 6.67 -12.22 -25.79
CA ASN A 65 7.12 -13.43 -26.51
C ASN A 65 8.66 -13.52 -26.70
N GLY A 66 9.43 -12.48 -26.35
CA GLY A 66 10.87 -12.60 -26.13
C GLY A 66 11.83 -12.38 -27.31
N GLU A 67 11.39 -11.81 -28.44
CA GLU A 67 12.29 -11.54 -29.57
C GLU A 67 12.94 -10.14 -29.44
N LEU A 68 14.28 -10.09 -29.47
CA LEU A 68 15.09 -8.88 -29.40
C LEU A 68 15.00 -8.06 -30.70
N PRO A 69 15.10 -6.72 -30.62
CA PRO A 69 15.16 -5.87 -31.82
C PRO A 69 16.43 -6.15 -32.65
N PRO A 70 16.35 -6.37 -33.98
CA PRO A 70 17.50 -6.34 -34.86
C PRO A 70 17.96 -4.88 -35.07
N LEU A 71 19.27 -4.66 -34.88
CA LEU A 71 19.99 -3.39 -35.12
C LEU A 71 19.87 -2.90 -36.56
#